data_AF-A0A0M2EVA9-F1
#
_entry.id   AF-A0A0M2EVA9-F1
#
_cell.length_a   1.000
_cell.length_b   1.000
_cell.length_c   1.000
_cell.angle_alpha   90.00
_cell.angle_beta   90.00
_cell.angle_gamma   90.00
#
_symmetry.space_group_name_H-M   'P 1'
#
loop_
_entity.id
_entity.type
_entity.pdbx_description
1 polymer ?
#
loop_
_entity_poly.entity_id
_entity_poly.type
_entity_poly.pdbx_seq_one_letter_code
_entity_poly.pdbx_strand_id
1 'polypeptide(L)'
;MLVEIKNWILSNSTHQVEMNESEYTSSLVVDFENENKIARFTVWDDKSCMLEVMDVDTGGYIINERRELSEISEIIESFKEFNDFVN
;
A
#
# COMPACT_ATOMS: atom_id res chain seq x y z
N MET A 1 5.73 -12.43 7.23
CA MET A 1 5.74 -10.97 7.02
C MET A 1 4.50 -10.47 6.28
N LEU A 2 4.36 -10.69 4.96
CA LEU A 2 3.22 -10.15 4.21
C LEU A 2 1.85 -10.62 4.74
N VAL A 3 1.74 -11.89 5.16
CA VAL A 3 0.52 -12.41 5.82
C VAL A 3 0.21 -11.67 7.13
N GLU A 4 1.23 -11.28 7.89
CA GLU A 4 1.06 -10.54 9.13
C GLU A 4 0.56 -9.12 8.86
N ILE A 5 1.15 -8.45 7.88
CA ILE A 5 0.72 -7.12 7.41
C ILE A 5 -0.72 -7.19 6.88
N LYS A 6 -1.04 -8.19 6.05
CA LYS A 6 -2.41 -8.45 5.57
C LYS A 6 -3.39 -8.59 6.71
N ASN A 7 -3.10 -9.46 7.68
CA ASN A 7 -3.99 -9.70 8.82
C ASN A 7 -4.18 -8.43 9.64
N TRP A 8 -3.12 -7.63 9.80
CA TRP A 8 -3.20 -6.34 10.48
C TRP A 8 -4.13 -5.37 9.72
N ILE A 9 -3.96 -5.21 8.40
CA ILE A 9 -4.79 -4.31 7.58
C ILE A 9 -6.26 -4.74 7.63
N LEU A 10 -6.54 -6.03 7.45
CA LEU A 10 -7.91 -6.57 7.47
C LEU A 10 -8.59 -6.45 8.84
N SER A 11 -7.80 -6.41 9.93
CA SER A 11 -8.33 -6.24 11.29
C SER A 11 -8.57 -4.78 11.67
N ASN A 12 -7.96 -3.83 10.95
CA ASN A 12 -7.96 -2.40 11.30
C ASN A 12 -8.58 -1.51 10.21
N SER A 13 -9.01 -2.06 9.08
CA SER A 13 -9.60 -1.31 7.98
C SER A 13 -10.63 -2.14 7.23
N THR A 14 -11.45 -1.48 6.41
CA THR A 14 -12.40 -2.14 5.50
C THR A 14 -11.81 -2.38 4.11
N HIS A 15 -10.50 -2.15 3.93
CA HIS A 15 -9.84 -2.25 2.64
C HIS A 15 -9.74 -3.69 2.18
N GLN A 16 -9.85 -3.89 0.87
CA GLN A 16 -9.51 -5.16 0.26
C GLN A 16 -7.99 -5.27 0.13
N VAL A 17 -7.48 -6.46 0.41
CA VAL A 17 -6.04 -6.73 0.36
C VAL A 17 -5.81 -7.90 -0.58
N GLU A 18 -5.13 -7.64 -1.68
CA GLU A 18 -4.71 -8.65 -2.64
C GLU A 18 -3.31 -9.15 -2.30
N MET A 19 -3.11 -10.46 -2.43
CA MET A 19 -1.79 -11.09 -2.32
C MET A 19 -1.41 -11.63 -3.69
N ASN A 20 -0.28 -11.18 -4.20
CA ASN A 20 0.30 -11.66 -5.44
C ASN A 20 1.52 -12.51 -5.12
N GLU A 21 1.56 -13.73 -5.65
CA GLU A 21 2.68 -14.66 -5.45
C GLU A 21 3.23 -15.07 -6.81
N SER A 22 4.54 -14.94 -6.98
CA SER A 22 5.29 -15.41 -8.15
C SER A 22 6.46 -16.28 -7.70
N GLU A 23 7.15 -16.91 -8.65
CA GLU A 23 8.34 -17.72 -8.37
C GLU A 23 9.46 -16.91 -7.67
N TYR A 24 9.54 -15.59 -7.90
CA TYR A 24 10.66 -14.76 -7.48
C TYR A 24 10.32 -13.74 -6.40
N THR A 25 9.04 -13.38 -6.25
CA THR A 25 8.60 -12.38 -5.27
C THR A 25 7.14 -12.58 -4.91
N SER A 26 6.82 -12.26 -3.67
CA SER A 26 5.45 -12.04 -3.21
C SER A 26 5.21 -10.56 -2.92
N SER A 27 4.01 -10.08 -3.21
CA SER A 27 3.57 -8.76 -2.84
C SER A 27 2.16 -8.74 -2.25
N LEU A 28 1.89 -7.67 -1.52
CA LEU A 28 0.60 -7.31 -0.97
C LEU A 28 0.20 -5.97 -1.59
N VAL A 29 -1.03 -5.89 -2.09
CA VAL A 29 -1.56 -4.68 -2.74
C VAL A 29 -2.85 -4.26 -2.05
N VAL A 30 -2.96 -2.96 -1.80
CA VAL A 30 -4.19 -2.30 -1.33
C VAL A 30 -4.51 -1.14 -2.25
N ASP A 31 -5.65 -1.20 -2.90
CA ASP A 31 -6.16 -0.16 -3.79
C ASP A 31 -7.14 0.75 -3.06
N PHE A 32 -7.06 2.04 -3.35
CA PHE A 32 -7.89 3.10 -2.83
C PHE A 32 -8.44 3.89 -4.01
N GLU A 33 -9.76 4.01 -4.09
CA GLU A 33 -10.40 4.74 -5.17
C GLU A 33 -11.50 5.63 -4.59
N ASN A 34 -11.48 6.91 -4.96
CA ASN A 34 -12.54 7.85 -4.68
C ASN A 34 -12.75 8.78 -5.89
N GLU A 35 -13.69 9.72 -5.77
CA GLU A 35 -14.08 10.60 -6.88
C GLU A 35 -12.92 11.40 -7.48
N ASN A 36 -11.88 11.70 -6.70
CA ASN A 36 -10.78 12.58 -7.11
C ASN A 36 -9.42 11.88 -7.22
N LYS A 37 -9.28 10.69 -6.61
CA LYS A 37 -7.98 10.01 -6.48
C LYS A 37 -8.09 8.52 -6.81
N ILE A 38 -7.07 8.04 -7.53
CA ILE A 38 -6.75 6.60 -7.64
C ILE A 38 -5.42 6.41 -6.93
N ALA A 39 -5.37 5.52 -5.95
CA ALA A 39 -4.19 5.31 -5.13
C ALA A 39 -3.94 3.82 -4.86
N ARG A 40 -2.67 3.48 -4.69
CA ARG A 40 -2.20 2.11 -4.47
C ARG A 40 -1.08 2.10 -3.44
N PHE A 41 -1.19 1.17 -2.50
CA PHE A 41 -0.14 0.81 -1.57
C PHE A 41 0.32 -0.61 -1.89
N THR A 42 1.59 -0.77 -2.24
CA THR A 42 2.20 -2.09 -2.52
C THR A 42 3.29 -2.37 -1.50
N VAL A 43 3.35 -3.59 -0.97
CA VAL A 43 4.45 -4.07 -0.11
C VAL A 43 5.02 -5.33 -0.71
N TRP A 44 6.35 -5.44 -0.75
CA TRP A 44 7.05 -6.67 -1.18
C TRP A 44 7.63 -7.43 0.01
N ASP A 45 7.98 -8.68 -0.25
CA ASP A 45 8.63 -9.59 0.70
C ASP A 45 10.03 -9.15 1.17
N ASP A 46 10.66 -8.22 0.44
CA ASP A 46 11.92 -7.56 0.79
C ASP A 46 11.78 -6.40 1.78
N LYS A 47 10.56 -6.13 2.29
CA LYS A 47 10.20 -5.01 3.19
C LYS A 47 10.14 -3.65 2.52
N SER A 48 10.33 -3.56 1.21
CA SER A 48 10.07 -2.32 0.49
C SER A 48 8.56 -2.11 0.28
N CYS A 49 8.14 -0.85 0.21
CA CYS A 49 6.79 -0.49 -0.18
C CYS A 49 6.76 0.64 -1.21
N MET A 50 5.67 0.70 -1.97
CA MET A 50 5.38 1.73 -2.97
C MET A 50 4.07 2.43 -2.61
N LEU A 51 4.13 3.75 -2.60
CA LEU A 51 3.00 4.65 -2.36
C LEU A 51 2.71 5.37 -3.68
N GLU A 52 1.53 5.14 -4.24
CA GLU A 52 1.11 5.76 -5.50
C GLU A 52 -0.21 6.47 -5.30
N VAL A 53 -0.30 7.75 -5.68
CA VAL A 53 -1.55 8.52 -5.69
C VAL A 53 -1.59 9.33 -6.97
N MET A 54 -2.64 9.15 -7.74
CA MET A 54 -2.93 9.90 -8.96
C MET A 54 -4.21 10.71 -8.77
N ASP A 55 -4.18 11.94 -9.26
CA ASP A 55 -5.35 12.80 -9.38
C ASP A 55 -6.13 12.41 -10.65
N VAL A 56 -7.41 12.10 -10.51
CA VAL A 56 -8.24 11.58 -11.61
C VAL A 56 -8.47 12.64 -12.70
N ASP A 57 -8.62 13.90 -12.31
CA ASP A 57 -8.95 14.99 -13.23
C ASP A 57 -7.76 15.37 -14.12
N THR A 58 -6.57 15.38 -13.54
CA THR A 58 -5.33 15.78 -14.24
C THR A 58 -4.55 14.60 -14.80
N GLY A 59 -4.77 13.38 -14.28
CA GLY A 59 -3.97 12.20 -14.57
C GLY A 59 -2.53 12.29 -14.04
N GLY A 60 -2.22 13.31 -13.23
CA GLY A 60 -0.89 13.52 -12.65
C GLY A 60 -0.69 12.74 -11.36
N TYR A 61 0.56 12.38 -11.07
CA TYR A 61 0.93 11.81 -9.76
C TYR A 61 1.01 12.90 -8.70
N ILE A 62 0.27 12.70 -7.61
CA ILE A 62 0.42 13.43 -6.35
C ILE A 62 1.53 12.78 -5.51
N ILE A 63 1.57 11.45 -5.47
CA ILE A 63 2.62 10.66 -4.81
C ILE A 63 3.06 9.53 -5.75
N ASN A 64 4.37 9.30 -5.84
CA ASN A 64 4.98 8.19 -6.53
C ASN A 64 6.32 7.91 -5.83
N GLU A 65 6.26 7.20 -4.71
CA GLU A 65 7.37 7.08 -3.76
C GLU A 65 7.61 5.62 -3.39
N ARG A 66 8.89 5.19 -3.45
CA ARG A 66 9.34 3.91 -2.92
C ARG A 66 10.06 4.12 -1.59
N ARG A 67 9.69 3.34 -0.58
CA ARG A 67 10.36 3.30 0.73
C ARG A 67 11.00 1.94 0.95
N GLU A 68 12.23 1.95 1.42
CA GLU A 68 12.96 0.76 1.88
C GLU A 68 12.89 0.74 3.41
N LEU A 69 12.23 -0.26 3.98
CA LEU A 69 11.95 -0.33 5.41
C LEU A 69 12.61 -1.55 6.04
N SER A 70 12.87 -1.49 7.35
CA SER A 70 13.61 -2.52 8.07
C SER A 70 12.71 -3.43 8.91
N GLU A 71 11.58 -2.91 9.40
CA GLU A 71 10.70 -3.61 10.33
C GLU A 71 9.23 -3.60 9.88
N ILE A 72 8.48 -4.63 10.29
CA ILE A 72 7.03 -4.73 10.00
C ILE A 72 6.27 -3.52 10.56
N SER A 73 6.67 -3.02 11.73
CA SER A 73 6.06 -1.84 12.34
C SER A 73 6.18 -0.59 11.46
N GLU A 74 7.31 -0.40 10.78
CA GLU A 74 7.54 0.75 9.89
C GLU A 74 6.65 0.66 8.64
N ILE A 75 6.39 -0.56 8.13
CA ILE A 75 5.46 -0.78 7.02
C ILE A 75 4.02 -0.45 7.46
N ILE A 76 3.64 -0.89 8.67
CA ILE A 76 2.32 -0.58 9.23
C ILE A 76 2.16 0.94 9.45
N GLU A 77 3.19 1.62 9.93
CA GLU A 77 3.19 3.08 10.08
C GLU A 77 3.07 3.80 8.74
N SER A 78 3.83 3.37 7.73
CA SER A 78 3.71 3.90 6.36
C SER A 78 2.32 3.66 5.77
N PHE A 79 1.71 2.50 6.03
CA PHE A 79 0.33 2.23 5.60
C PHE A 79 -0.67 3.18 6.29
N LYS A 80 -0.53 3.43 7.59
CA LYS A 80 -1.41 4.37 8.32
C LYS A 80 -1.28 5.79 7.76
N GLU A 81 -0.05 6.27 7.60
CA GLU A 81 0.22 7.59 7.02
C GLU A 81 -0.42 7.71 5.62
N PHE A 82 -0.23 6.69 4.79
CA PHE A 82 -0.80 6.65 3.45
C PHE A 82 -2.32 6.62 3.47
N ASN A 83 -2.91 5.76 4.31
CA ASN A 83 -4.35 5.63 4.49
C ASN A 83 -5.00 6.95 4.93
N ASP A 84 -4.37 7.67 5.86
CA ASP A 84 -4.87 8.95 6.37
C ASP A 84 -4.74 10.08 5.34
N PHE A 85 -3.84 9.94 4.36
CA PHE A 85 -3.67 10.91 3.27
C PHE A 85 -4.66 10.72 2.11
N VAL A 86 -5.01 9.46 1.81
CA VAL A 86 -5.87 9.13 0.65
C VAL A 86 -7.36 9.17 0.97
N ASN A 87 -7.75 8.95 2.23
CA ASN A 87 -9.12 9.11 2.72
C ASN A 87 -9.40 10.52 3.23
#